data_AF-A0A8R7V9K4-F1
#
_entry.id   AF-A0A8R7V9K4-F1
#
_cell.length_a   1.000
_cell.length_b   1.000
_cell.length_c   1.000
_cell.angle_alpha   90.00
_cell.angle_beta   90.00
_cell.angle_gamma   90.00
#
_symmetry.space_group_name_H-M   'P 1'
#
loop_
_entity.id
_entity.type
_entity.pdbx_description
1 polymer ?
#
loop_
_entity_poly.entity_id
_entity_poly.type
_entity_poly.pdbx_seq_one_letter_code
_entity_poly.pdbx_strand_id
1 'polypeptide(L)'
;LPHAHFLIILKSNYKINNPDQYDHIISAEIPDKDKYPVLHDLVIKHMMHGPCGVLNSKNSCMQDGNCKYHYPCPFSKVTLQGEDSYP
;
A
#
# COMPACT_ATOMS: atom_id res chain seq x y z
N LEU A 1 -3.52 10.54 -3.23
CA LEU A 1 -3.22 10.25 -1.81
C LEU A 1 -2.03 11.12 -1.42
N PRO A 2 -2.09 11.93 -0.36
CA PRO A 2 -0.93 12.67 0.10
C PRO A 2 0.10 11.65 0.57
N HIS A 3 1.14 11.46 -0.22
CA HIS A 3 2.27 10.60 0.11
C HIS A 3 3.52 11.46 0.10
N ALA A 4 4.44 11.15 0.99
CA ALA A 4 5.73 11.77 1.07
C ALA A 4 6.78 10.76 0.63
N HIS A 5 7.69 11.18 -0.24
CA HIS A 5 8.87 10.40 -0.58
C HIS A 5 10.00 10.79 0.35
N PHE A 6 10.47 9.83 1.16
CA PHE A 6 11.64 10.01 2.02
C PHE A 6 12.80 9.21 1.44
N LEU A 7 13.93 9.87 1.19
CA LEU A 7 15.17 9.19 0.82
C LEU A 7 15.97 8.91 2.09
N ILE A 8 16.13 7.63 2.44
CA ILE A 8 16.89 7.19 3.60
C ILE A 8 18.14 6.45 3.11
N ILE A 9 19.33 6.99 3.42
CA ILE A 9 20.62 6.39 3.06
C ILE A 9 21.18 5.67 4.29
N LEU A 10 21.20 4.34 4.25
CA LEU A 10 21.74 3.50 5.33
C LEU A 10 23.23 3.21 5.12
N LYS A 11 23.97 3.02 6.21
CA LYS A 11 25.35 2.51 6.16
C LYS A 11 25.37 1.11 5.53
N SER A 12 26.49 0.73 4.92
CA SER A 12 26.63 -0.50 4.13
C SER A 12 26.12 -1.77 4.84
N ASN A 13 26.43 -1.91 6.13
CA ASN A 13 26.06 -3.07 6.95
C ASN A 13 24.58 -3.09 7.41
N TYR A 14 23.80 -2.04 7.11
CA TYR A 14 22.37 -1.95 7.43
C TYR A 14 21.49 -1.87 6.17
N LYS A 15 22.07 -2.08 4.97
CA LYS A 15 21.29 -2.09 3.75
C LYS A 15 20.30 -3.26 3.76
N ILE A 16 19.06 -2.95 3.39
CA ILE A 16 17.96 -3.89 3.26
C ILE A 16 17.90 -4.27 1.77
N ASN A 17 18.24 -5.51 1.42
CA ASN A 17 18.45 -5.89 0.01
C ASN A 17 17.72 -7.18 -0.41
N ASN A 18 16.86 -7.74 0.44
CA ASN A 18 16.09 -8.94 0.10
C ASN A 18 14.68 -8.91 0.72
N PRO A 19 13.73 -9.69 0.16
CA PRO A 19 12.35 -9.78 0.62
C PRO A 19 12.17 -10.01 2.12
N ASP A 20 12.91 -10.96 2.70
CA ASP A 20 12.77 -11.32 4.11
C ASP A 20 13.14 -10.14 5.03
N GLN A 21 14.14 -9.36 4.63
CA GLN A 21 14.51 -8.15 5.36
C GLN A 21 13.49 -7.02 5.18
N TYR A 22 12.87 -6.88 4.00
CA TYR A 22 11.78 -5.91 3.79
C TYR A 22 10.60 -6.23 4.70
N ASP A 23 10.17 -7.50 4.73
CA ASP A 23 9.04 -7.96 5.55
C ASP A 23 9.25 -7.77 7.04
N HIS A 24 10.50 -7.87 7.51
CA HIS A 24 10.80 -7.68 8.92
C HIS A 24 10.76 -6.22 9.37
N ILE A 25 11.03 -5.29 8.46
CA ILE A 25 11.25 -3.86 8.78
C ILE A 25 10.06 -2.99 8.35
N ILE A 26 9.35 -3.40 7.30
CA ILE A 26 8.25 -2.63 6.68
C ILE A 26 6.94 -3.34 6.98
N SER A 27 6.02 -2.62 7.61
CA SER A 27 4.63 -3.05 7.76
C SER A 27 3.67 -1.91 7.43
N ALA A 28 2.47 -2.29 6.98
CA ALA A 28 1.35 -1.39 6.86
C ALA A 28 0.16 -2.04 7.58
N GLU A 29 -0.42 -1.33 8.54
CA GLU A 29 -1.45 -1.87 9.42
C GLU A 29 -2.70 -0.99 9.39
N ILE A 30 -3.86 -1.61 9.53
CA ILE A 30 -5.11 -0.91 9.83
C ILE A 30 -5.23 -0.86 11.35
N PRO A 31 -5.22 0.32 11.99
CA PRO A 31 -5.29 0.44 13.44
C PRO A 31 -6.56 -0.19 14.00
N ASP A 32 -6.48 -0.77 15.21
CA ASP A 32 -7.65 -1.29 15.90
C ASP A 32 -8.71 -0.20 16.11
N LYS A 33 -9.95 -0.48 15.71
CA LYS A 33 -11.03 0.50 15.69
C LYS A 33 -11.46 0.93 17.09
N ASP A 34 -11.43 0.02 18.06
CA ASP A 34 -11.90 0.30 19.42
C ASP A 34 -10.82 1.00 20.25
N LYS A 35 -9.55 0.64 20.01
CA LYS A 35 -8.39 1.23 20.70
C LYS A 35 -7.97 2.58 20.10
N TYR A 36 -8.04 2.72 18.77
CA TYR A 36 -7.57 3.90 18.05
C TYR A 36 -8.55 4.39 16.97
N PRO A 37 -9.80 4.76 17.34
CA PRO A 37 -10.87 5.06 16.39
C PRO A 37 -10.50 6.17 15.39
N VAL A 38 -9.85 7.24 15.87
CA VAL A 38 -9.43 8.37 15.00
C VAL A 38 -8.39 7.93 13.99
N LEU A 39 -7.38 7.15 14.40
CA LEU A 39 -6.34 6.67 13.49
C LEU A 39 -6.91 5.66 12.48
N HIS A 40 -7.76 4.74 12.93
CA HIS A 40 -8.47 3.81 12.07
C HIS A 40 -9.23 4.57 10.98
N ASP A 41 -10.05 5.57 11.37
CA ASP A 41 -10.85 6.34 10.41
C ASP A 41 -9.98 7.12 9.42
N LEU A 42 -8.85 7.66 9.87
CA LEU A 42 -7.89 8.34 8.99
C LEU A 42 -7.24 7.38 8.00
N VAL A 43 -6.81 6.19 8.44
CA VAL A 43 -6.21 5.17 7.57
C VAL A 43 -7.22 4.64 6.57
N ILE A 44 -8.44 4.28 7.00
CA ILE A 44 -9.49 3.82 6.10
C ILE A 44 -9.87 4.89 5.08
N LYS A 45 -10.01 6.15 5.49
CA LYS A 45 -10.42 7.23 4.60
C LYS A 45 -9.34 7.60 3.59
N HIS A 46 -8.09 7.62 4.00
CA HIS A 46 -7.03 8.17 3.16
C HIS A 46 -6.16 7.10 2.52
N MET A 47 -5.83 5.99 3.20
CA MET A 47 -4.86 5.01 2.72
C MET A 47 -5.48 3.83 1.97
N MET A 48 -6.76 3.53 2.19
CA MET A 48 -7.44 2.44 1.50
C MET A 48 -7.95 2.87 0.13
N HIS A 49 -7.86 1.96 -0.85
CA HIS A 49 -8.57 2.14 -2.10
C HIS A 49 -10.08 2.08 -1.83
N GLY A 50 -10.79 3.16 -2.14
CA GLY A 50 -12.25 3.20 -2.01
C GLY A 50 -12.93 2.20 -2.96
N PRO A 51 -14.23 1.94 -2.79
CA PRO A 51 -14.97 1.05 -3.68
C PRO A 51 -14.78 1.46 -5.14
N CYS A 52 -14.53 0.48 -6.02
CA CYS A 52 -14.39 0.66 -7.45
C CYS A 52 -14.99 -0.55 -8.20
N GLY A 53 -14.90 -0.56 -9.52
CA GLY A 53 -15.44 -1.64 -10.34
C GLY A 53 -16.96 -1.65 -10.29
N VAL A 54 -17.53 -2.83 -10.08
CA VAL A 54 -18.98 -3.03 -9.97
C VAL A 54 -19.57 -2.29 -8.75
N LEU A 55 -18.79 -2.15 -7.66
CA LEU A 55 -19.25 -1.48 -6.45
C LEU A 55 -19.35 0.03 -6.63
N ASN A 56 -18.55 0.62 -7.52
CA ASN A 56 -18.61 2.04 -7.85
C ASN A 56 -17.93 2.33 -9.19
N SER A 57 -18.72 2.29 -10.27
CA SER A 57 -18.24 2.56 -11.62
C SER A 57 -17.92 4.04 -11.89
N LYS A 58 -18.33 4.94 -10.99
CA LYS A 58 -18.10 6.39 -11.09
C LYS A 58 -16.84 6.86 -10.37
N ASN A 59 -16.09 5.96 -9.72
CA ASN A 59 -14.87 6.33 -9.03
C ASN A 59 -13.82 6.84 -10.05
N SER A 60 -13.03 7.84 -9.67
CA SER A 60 -11.95 8.44 -10.47
C SER A 60 -10.85 7.48 -10.95
N CYS A 61 -10.76 6.28 -10.35
CA CYS A 61 -9.86 5.23 -10.78
C CYS A 61 -10.40 4.38 -11.95
N MET A 62 -11.70 4.48 -12.24
CA MET A 62 -12.34 3.69 -13.29
C MET A 62 -12.03 4.28 -14.66
N GLN A 63 -11.55 3.43 -15.57
CA GLN A 63 -11.25 3.74 -16.96
C GLN A 63 -11.64 2.53 -17.82
N ASP A 64 -12.43 2.76 -18.88
CA ASP A 64 -12.86 1.71 -19.81
C ASP A 64 -13.47 0.47 -19.12
N GLY A 65 -14.28 0.71 -18.08
CA GLY A 65 -14.95 -0.33 -17.31
C GLY A 65 -14.07 -1.05 -16.28
N ASN A 66 -12.78 -0.74 -16.19
CA ASN A 66 -11.82 -1.38 -15.30
C ASN A 66 -11.16 -0.37 -14.35
N CYS A 67 -10.67 -0.83 -13.20
CA CYS A 67 -9.83 0.04 -12.37
C CYS A 67 -8.45 0.16 -13.03
N LYS A 68 -8.01 1.38 -13.35
CA LYS A 68 -6.70 1.65 -13.97
C LYS A 68 -5.50 1.24 -13.11
N TYR A 69 -5.74 1.02 -11.81
CA TYR A 69 -4.76 0.53 -10.84
C TYR A 69 -4.95 -0.96 -10.52
N HIS A 70 -5.77 -1.68 -11.29
CA HIS A 70 -5.98 -3.13 -11.19
C HIS A 70 -6.53 -3.63 -9.84
N TYR A 71 -7.29 -2.80 -9.12
CA TYR A 71 -8.00 -3.26 -7.92
C TYR A 71 -9.22 -4.14 -8.23
N PRO A 72 -9.53 -5.15 -7.38
CA PRO A 72 -8.78 -5.52 -6.18
C PRO A 72 -7.51 -6.31 -6.53
N CYS A 73 -6.38 -5.92 -5.93
CA CYS A 73 -5.13 -6.66 -6.09
C CYS A 73 -5.24 -8.02 -5.37
N PRO A 74 -4.78 -9.13 -5.98
CA PRO A 74 -4.75 -10.42 -5.31
C PRO A 74 -3.80 -10.37 -4.11
N PHE A 75 -4.17 -11.06 -3.04
CA PHE A 75 -3.30 -11.19 -1.87
C PHE A 75 -2.06 -12.03 -2.22
N SER A 76 -0.88 -11.55 -1.79
CA SER A 76 0.37 -12.31 -1.84
C SER A 76 0.80 -12.69 -0.43
N LYS A 77 1.17 -13.95 -0.23
CA LYS A 77 1.71 -14.44 1.05
C LYS A 77 3.19 -14.14 1.24
N VAL A 78 3.88 -13.73 0.18
CA VAL A 78 5.31 -13.51 0.16
C VAL A 78 5.60 -12.14 -0.45
N THR A 79 6.66 -11.49 0.03
CA THR A 79 7.17 -10.29 -0.63
C THR A 79 7.98 -10.65 -1.85
N LEU A 80 7.73 -9.91 -2.93
CA LEU A 80 8.37 -10.09 -4.21
C LEU A 80 9.20 -8.84 -4.51
N GLN A 81 10.46 -9.06 -4.88
CA GLN A 81 11.33 -8.00 -5.38
C GLN A 81 11.33 -8.08 -6.90
N GLY A 82 10.77 -7.06 -7.57
CA GLY A 82 10.85 -6.97 -9.02
C GLY A 82 12.19 -6.40 -9.48
N GLU A 83 12.60 -6.75 -10.70
CA GLU A 83 13.76 -6.12 -11.36
C GLU A 83 13.40 -4.68 -11.75
N ASP A 84 14.29 -3.73 -11.46
CA ASP A 84 14.11 -2.28 -11.70
C ASP A 84 12.80 -1.68 -11.15
N SER A 85 12.27 -2.28 -10.07
CA SER A 85 11.10 -1.75 -9.38
C SER A 85 11.50 -0.53 -8.55
N TYR A 86 11.39 0.64 -9.17
CA TYR A 86 11.38 1.94 -8.49
C TYR A 86 9.98 2.21 -7.93
N PRO A 87 9.80 2.84 -6.75
CA PRO A 87 8.49 3.32 -6.33
C PRO A 87 7.89 4.34 -7.30
#